data_AF-A0A1H9IYQ5-F1
#
_entry.id   AF-A0A1H9IYQ5-F1
#
_cell.length_a   1.000
_cell.length_b   1.000
_cell.length_c   1.000
_cell.angle_alpha   90.00
_cell.angle_beta   90.00
_cell.angle_gamma   90.00
#
_symmetry.space_group_name_H-M   'P 1'
#
loop_
_entity.id
_entity.type
_entity.pdbx_description
1 polymer ?
#
loop_
_entity_poly.entity_id
_entity_poly.type
_entity_poly.pdbx_seq_one_letter_code
_entity_poly.pdbx_strand_id
1 'polypeptide(L)'
;MGDDLAAVRTRWQEIGRTGVRPVVGVGLLASYTIDPLLPYLGVALHDAGLPVAFTTGPFNQIVQQCLDDDSAMAAAEPDVLVVAPRFEELGDELPTAVDAAAAAARRWGSFLVVVLPAVPEERAFGHLDDGRALGTAATAHEAREAVRALLADRPDAWVVDAERAVRSTGTGKAHHAAMFKFAKIPYTEAVFAGLAAQLAGVLRAVHGVTPRLVVVDRGSVTEALDEHLRRLRHAGARVVLRDGPEPVSALAREAGVPAGSAVLLAVGPATGAEEDAEEDAQEGTAGTVRLGAKPDAWAGELLRSGLLDRLPPPERAPARAPRADRRTVSLADFVAGLNVEVDLAPVDQDSAAAVAEVVARAKDFTLGTETAGLPGPGREVLAIRVRDKFGQYGVSGAVALSREGGRRVVDVFSLSCVVLGKGVEDVVLGRLLAEPGDIAFRYRRTPHNRITAGFLADAGTTIEEIP
;
A
#
# COMPACT_ATOMS: atom_id res chain seq x y z
N MET A 1 21.51 3.77 -8.39
CA MET A 1 20.20 3.58 -7.77
C MET A 1 19.13 3.23 -8.81
N GLY A 2 19.03 3.91 -9.96
CA GLY A 2 18.05 3.57 -11.01
C GLY A 2 18.19 2.15 -11.61
N ASP A 3 19.41 1.75 -11.97
CA ASP A 3 19.66 0.41 -12.57
C ASP A 3 19.39 -0.75 -11.60
N ASP A 4 19.60 -0.50 -10.30
CA ASP A 4 19.36 -1.47 -9.22
C ASP A 4 17.86 -1.72 -9.03
N LEU A 5 17.02 -0.67 -9.08
CA LEU A 5 15.57 -0.79 -8.94
C LEU A 5 14.91 -1.52 -10.11
N ALA A 6 15.45 -1.37 -11.33
CA ALA A 6 14.97 -2.10 -12.50
C ALA A 6 15.26 -3.61 -12.37
N ALA A 7 16.45 -3.97 -11.88
CA ALA A 7 16.81 -5.36 -11.63
C ALA A 7 15.86 -6.03 -10.60
N VAL A 8 15.48 -5.31 -9.54
CA VAL A 8 14.51 -5.82 -8.55
C VAL A 8 13.15 -6.14 -9.19
N ARG A 9 12.66 -5.30 -10.11
CA ARG A 9 11.39 -5.59 -10.82
C ARG A 9 11.49 -6.83 -11.70
N THR A 10 12.58 -6.97 -12.47
CA THR A 10 12.82 -8.15 -13.29
C THR A 10 12.83 -9.41 -12.42
N ARG A 11 13.53 -9.36 -11.29
CA ARG A 11 13.60 -10.47 -10.35
C ARG A 11 12.25 -10.83 -9.73
N TRP A 12 11.42 -9.84 -9.41
CA TRP A 12 10.06 -10.12 -8.94
C TRP A 12 9.23 -10.90 -9.96
N GLN A 13 9.37 -10.58 -11.26
CA GLN A 13 8.73 -11.33 -12.33
C GLN A 13 9.27 -12.77 -12.44
N GLU A 14 10.56 -12.97 -12.21
CA GLU A 14 11.18 -14.30 -12.19
C GLU A 14 10.67 -15.13 -11.01
N ILE A 15 10.63 -14.55 -9.79
CA ILE A 15 10.07 -15.20 -8.60
C ILE A 15 8.64 -15.68 -8.87
N GLY A 16 7.80 -14.85 -9.49
CA GLY A 16 6.43 -15.24 -9.86
C GLY A 16 6.33 -16.46 -10.78
N ARG A 17 7.40 -16.81 -11.51
CA ARG A 17 7.46 -18.00 -12.39
C ARG A 17 7.98 -19.27 -11.68
N THR A 18 8.65 -19.13 -10.53
CA THR A 18 9.24 -20.26 -9.79
C THR A 18 8.22 -21.20 -9.15
N GLY A 19 6.96 -20.77 -8.99
CA GLY A 19 5.91 -21.56 -8.35
C GLY A 19 6.07 -21.75 -6.83
N VAL A 20 6.99 -21.01 -6.20
CA VAL A 20 7.14 -20.99 -4.73
C VAL A 20 5.82 -20.58 -4.10
N ARG A 21 5.29 -21.43 -3.21
CA ARG A 21 4.01 -21.15 -2.55
C ARG A 21 4.17 -20.05 -1.51
N PRO A 22 3.29 -19.04 -1.51
CA PRO A 22 3.29 -18.02 -0.47
C PRO A 22 2.93 -18.64 0.87
N VAL A 23 3.55 -18.14 1.94
CA VAL A 23 3.31 -18.57 3.33
C VAL A 23 2.68 -17.47 4.18
N VAL A 24 2.62 -16.24 3.67
CA VAL A 24 1.94 -15.09 4.29
C VAL A 24 1.12 -14.35 3.23
N GLY A 25 -0.14 -14.07 3.53
CA GLY A 25 -1.00 -13.15 2.79
C GLY A 25 -0.87 -11.73 3.31
N VAL A 26 -0.51 -10.78 2.44
CA VAL A 26 -0.36 -9.37 2.77
C VAL A 26 -1.40 -8.55 2.02
N GLY A 27 -2.34 -7.97 2.75
CA GLY A 27 -3.33 -7.03 2.24
C GLY A 27 -2.81 -5.60 2.31
N LEU A 28 -2.94 -4.82 1.24
CA LEU A 28 -2.55 -3.41 1.20
C LEU A 28 -3.75 -2.52 0.86
N LEU A 29 -4.08 -1.60 1.77
CA LEU A 29 -5.05 -0.54 1.55
C LEU A 29 -4.34 0.81 1.60
N ALA A 30 -4.58 1.67 0.62
CA ALA A 30 -3.90 2.96 0.55
C ALA A 30 -4.84 4.05 0.04
N SER A 31 -4.54 5.30 0.40
CA SER A 31 -5.23 6.45 -0.19
C SER A 31 -4.75 6.78 -1.61
N TYR A 32 -3.79 6.00 -2.12
CA TYR A 32 -3.14 6.14 -3.41
C TYR A 32 -2.86 4.75 -4.04
N THR A 33 -2.46 4.72 -5.31
CA THR A 33 -2.10 3.46 -5.99
C THR A 33 -0.76 2.95 -5.45
N ILE A 34 -0.80 1.89 -4.64
CA ILE A 34 0.36 1.36 -3.90
C ILE A 34 1.13 0.26 -4.65
N ASP A 35 0.59 -0.26 -5.75
CA ASP A 35 1.15 -1.37 -6.54
C ASP A 35 2.65 -1.26 -6.89
N PRO A 36 3.22 -0.06 -7.16
CA PRO A 36 4.67 0.06 -7.40
C PRO A 36 5.54 -0.39 -6.22
N LEU A 37 4.99 -0.51 -5.01
CA LEU A 37 5.69 -1.02 -3.83
C LEU A 37 5.96 -2.54 -3.90
N LEU A 38 5.06 -3.30 -4.54
CA LEU A 38 5.01 -4.76 -4.43
C LEU A 38 6.30 -5.47 -4.87
N PRO A 39 6.97 -5.09 -5.99
CA PRO A 39 8.20 -5.77 -6.40
C PRO A 39 9.31 -5.65 -5.34
N TYR A 40 9.44 -4.49 -4.71
CA TYR A 40 10.48 -4.23 -3.72
C TYR A 40 10.21 -4.97 -2.42
N LEU A 41 8.95 -4.98 -1.95
CA LEU A 41 8.57 -5.71 -0.74
C LEU A 41 8.64 -7.23 -0.96
N GLY A 42 8.10 -7.69 -2.09
CA GLY A 42 8.05 -9.11 -2.47
C GLY A 42 9.43 -9.73 -2.58
N VAL A 43 10.36 -9.08 -3.28
CA VAL A 43 11.76 -9.55 -3.38
C VAL A 43 12.43 -9.55 -2.01
N ALA A 44 12.30 -8.47 -1.23
CA ALA A 44 12.94 -8.37 0.08
C ALA A 44 12.45 -9.42 1.09
N LEU A 45 11.18 -9.84 1.02
CA LEU A 45 10.62 -10.89 1.86
C LEU A 45 10.94 -12.28 1.32
N HIS A 46 10.89 -12.48 0.01
CA HIS A 46 11.28 -13.74 -0.62
C HIS A 46 12.73 -14.12 -0.28
N ASP A 47 13.66 -13.15 -0.36
CA ASP A 47 15.07 -13.35 -0.03
C ASP A 47 15.30 -13.69 1.43
N ALA A 48 14.40 -13.26 2.31
CA ALA A 48 14.41 -13.59 3.72
C ALA A 48 13.73 -14.93 4.02
N GLY A 49 13.37 -15.72 3.01
CA GLY A 49 12.68 -17.00 3.16
C GLY A 49 11.19 -16.86 3.52
N LEU A 50 10.59 -15.69 3.28
CA LEU A 50 9.19 -15.39 3.56
C LEU A 50 8.43 -15.07 2.25
N PRO A 51 8.15 -16.06 1.39
CA PRO A 51 7.38 -15.81 0.17
C PRO A 51 5.96 -15.34 0.52
N VAL A 52 5.51 -14.25 -0.12
CA VAL A 52 4.23 -13.61 0.20
C VAL A 52 3.29 -13.57 -1.00
N ALA A 53 1.98 -13.57 -0.71
CA ALA A 53 0.94 -13.21 -1.66
C ALA A 53 0.43 -11.81 -1.33
N PHE A 54 0.18 -11.00 -2.35
CA PHE A 54 -0.34 -9.65 -2.18
C PHE A 54 -1.78 -9.54 -2.64
N THR A 55 -2.59 -8.85 -1.85
CA THR A 55 -3.90 -8.35 -2.25
C THR A 55 -3.87 -6.83 -2.11
N THR A 56 -4.13 -6.09 -3.18
CA THR A 56 -4.25 -4.63 -3.14
C THR A 56 -5.72 -4.22 -3.17
N GLY A 57 -6.12 -3.31 -2.28
CA GLY A 57 -7.44 -2.69 -2.33
C GLY A 57 -7.48 -1.55 -3.34
N PRO A 58 -8.70 -1.09 -3.71
CA PRO A 58 -8.86 0.02 -4.64
C PRO A 58 -8.32 1.35 -4.10
N PHE A 59 -8.01 2.27 -5.02
CA PHE A 59 -7.56 3.63 -4.70
C PHE A 59 -8.53 4.32 -3.72
N ASN A 60 -7.98 4.81 -2.60
CA ASN A 60 -8.71 5.64 -1.64
C ASN A 60 -10.00 5.01 -1.09
N GLN A 61 -9.96 3.69 -0.87
CA GLN A 61 -11.06 2.92 -0.28
C GLN A 61 -10.67 2.23 1.03
N ILE A 62 -9.76 2.82 1.82
CA ILE A 62 -9.32 2.22 3.10
C ILE A 62 -10.51 1.94 4.02
N VAL A 63 -11.36 2.93 4.26
CA VAL A 63 -12.50 2.81 5.19
C VAL A 63 -13.52 1.81 4.65
N GLN A 64 -13.87 1.90 3.36
CA GLN A 64 -14.85 1.02 2.73
C GLN A 64 -14.43 -0.44 2.82
N GLN A 65 -13.18 -0.76 2.42
CA GLN A 65 -12.65 -2.12 2.49
C GLN A 65 -12.52 -2.65 3.93
N CYS A 66 -12.44 -1.77 4.94
CA CYS A 66 -12.37 -2.18 6.34
C CYS A 66 -13.75 -2.34 7.01
N LEU A 67 -14.78 -1.65 6.51
CA LEU A 67 -16.14 -1.67 7.08
C LEU A 67 -17.09 -2.62 6.36
N ASP A 68 -16.84 -2.91 5.09
CA ASP A 68 -17.61 -3.86 4.30
C ASP A 68 -17.04 -5.28 4.48
N ASP A 69 -17.84 -6.16 5.09
CA ASP A 69 -17.47 -7.55 5.35
C ASP A 69 -17.49 -8.42 4.06
N ASP A 70 -18.09 -7.94 2.98
CA ASP A 70 -18.07 -8.58 1.65
C ASP A 70 -17.02 -7.96 0.71
N SER A 71 -16.17 -7.06 1.23
CA SER A 71 -15.14 -6.42 0.43
C SER A 71 -14.08 -7.40 -0.08
N ALA A 72 -13.38 -7.00 -1.15
CA ALA A 72 -12.28 -7.78 -1.69
C ALA A 72 -11.16 -8.02 -0.66
N MET A 73 -10.93 -7.06 0.23
CA MET A 73 -9.95 -7.21 1.30
C MET A 73 -10.44 -8.16 2.41
N ALA A 74 -11.71 -8.10 2.78
CA ALA A 74 -12.30 -9.05 3.73
C ALA A 74 -12.24 -10.49 3.20
N ALA A 75 -12.61 -10.71 1.93
CA ALA A 75 -12.56 -12.01 1.28
C ALA A 75 -11.13 -12.57 1.14
N ALA A 76 -10.11 -11.71 1.14
CA ALA A 76 -8.72 -12.12 1.08
C ALA A 76 -8.15 -12.59 2.42
N GLU A 77 -8.82 -12.28 3.55
CA GLU A 77 -8.43 -12.65 4.92
C GLU A 77 -6.91 -12.56 5.18
N PRO A 78 -6.30 -11.37 5.03
CA PRO A 78 -4.84 -11.26 5.04
C PRO A 78 -4.26 -11.55 6.43
N ASP A 79 -3.12 -12.25 6.48
CA ASP A 79 -2.33 -12.41 7.72
C ASP A 79 -1.77 -11.06 8.21
N VAL A 80 -1.43 -10.18 7.27
CA VAL A 80 -0.92 -8.83 7.53
C VAL A 80 -1.72 -7.80 6.75
N LEU A 81 -2.27 -6.81 7.45
CA LEU A 81 -2.97 -5.68 6.84
C LEU A 81 -2.06 -4.44 6.88
N VAL A 82 -1.61 -3.97 5.72
CA VAL A 82 -0.86 -2.72 5.56
C VAL A 82 -1.83 -1.60 5.17
N VAL A 83 -1.85 -0.51 5.93
CA VAL A 83 -2.68 0.67 5.65
C VAL A 83 -1.81 1.90 5.44
N ALA A 84 -1.87 2.48 4.24
CA ALA A 84 -1.01 3.56 3.80
C ALA A 84 -1.79 4.81 3.37
N PRO A 85 -2.25 5.62 4.34
CA PRO A 85 -2.90 6.89 4.07
C PRO A 85 -1.91 7.99 3.69
N ARG A 86 -2.43 9.04 3.04
CA ARG A 86 -1.78 10.34 2.83
C ARG A 86 -2.70 11.46 3.29
N PHE A 87 -2.12 12.55 3.75
CA PHE A 87 -2.90 13.72 4.17
C PHE A 87 -3.65 14.35 2.99
N GLU A 88 -3.06 14.32 1.80
CA GLU A 88 -3.61 14.96 0.61
C GLU A 88 -4.93 14.32 0.15
N GLU A 89 -5.15 13.03 0.46
CA GLU A 89 -6.40 12.34 0.12
C GLU A 89 -7.34 12.13 1.30
N LEU A 90 -6.84 12.04 2.55
CA LEU A 90 -7.68 11.77 3.72
C LEU A 90 -7.93 12.97 4.62
N GLY A 91 -7.05 13.99 4.65
CA GLY A 91 -7.17 15.13 5.56
C GLY A 91 -7.61 14.73 6.99
N ASP A 92 -8.76 15.25 7.41
CA ASP A 92 -9.35 15.04 8.73
C ASP A 92 -9.92 13.61 8.96
N GLU A 93 -10.05 12.79 7.93
CA GLU A 93 -10.54 11.40 8.03
C GLU A 93 -9.44 10.38 8.30
N LEU A 94 -8.18 10.80 8.41
CA LEU A 94 -7.08 9.92 8.80
C LEU A 94 -7.40 9.11 10.08
N PRO A 95 -7.92 9.71 11.18
CA PRO A 95 -8.26 8.95 12.38
C PRO A 95 -9.36 7.90 12.13
N THR A 96 -10.36 8.21 11.31
CA THR A 96 -11.43 7.28 10.93
C THR A 96 -10.88 6.09 10.14
N ALA A 97 -10.00 6.34 9.16
CA ALA A 97 -9.36 5.30 8.37
C ALA A 97 -8.51 4.36 9.23
N VAL A 98 -7.72 4.90 10.16
CA VAL A 98 -6.90 4.10 11.06
C VAL A 98 -7.75 3.30 12.05
N ASP A 99 -8.84 3.88 12.57
CA ASP A 99 -9.77 3.15 13.45
C ASP A 99 -10.46 2.00 12.73
N ALA A 100 -10.96 2.24 11.51
CA ALA A 100 -11.59 1.22 10.68
C ALA A 100 -10.62 0.08 10.40
N ALA A 101 -9.37 0.40 10.03
CA ALA A 101 -8.31 -0.58 9.83
C ALA A 101 -7.98 -1.37 11.09
N ALA A 102 -7.87 -0.71 12.25
CA ALA A 102 -7.64 -1.38 13.52
C ALA A 102 -8.80 -2.28 13.94
N ALA A 103 -10.04 -1.89 13.63
CA ALA A 103 -11.21 -2.74 13.84
C ALA A 103 -11.19 -3.96 12.90
N ALA A 104 -10.93 -3.76 11.61
CA ALA A 104 -10.87 -4.81 10.62
C ALA A 104 -9.77 -5.84 10.90
N ALA A 105 -8.54 -5.38 11.18
CA ALA A 105 -7.43 -6.25 11.56
C ALA A 105 -7.77 -7.14 12.78
N ARG A 106 -8.48 -6.60 13.79
CA ARG A 106 -8.96 -7.43 14.91
C ARG A 106 -10.02 -8.45 14.51
N ARG A 107 -10.94 -8.10 13.60
CA ARG A 107 -11.98 -9.01 13.12
C ARG A 107 -11.36 -10.16 12.33
N TRP A 108 -10.39 -9.84 11.47
CA TRP A 108 -9.72 -10.79 10.59
C TRP A 108 -8.57 -11.55 11.26
N GLY A 109 -8.10 -11.10 12.43
CA GLY A 109 -6.93 -11.68 13.11
C GLY A 109 -5.59 -11.29 12.46
N SER A 110 -5.58 -10.25 11.64
CA SER A 110 -4.39 -9.76 10.93
C SER A 110 -3.45 -8.96 11.84
N PHE A 111 -2.15 -9.03 11.58
CA PHE A 111 -1.19 -8.07 12.10
C PHE A 111 -1.30 -6.74 11.34
N LEU A 112 -1.59 -5.64 12.03
CA LEU A 112 -1.78 -4.34 11.40
C LEU A 112 -0.46 -3.57 11.26
N VAL A 113 -0.15 -3.07 10.07
CA VAL A 113 0.93 -2.10 9.86
C VAL A 113 0.37 -0.81 9.29
N VAL A 114 0.47 0.30 10.04
CA VAL A 114 0.05 1.62 9.55
C VAL A 114 1.26 2.41 9.09
N VAL A 115 1.23 2.86 7.83
CA VAL A 115 2.23 3.79 7.31
C VAL A 115 1.84 5.19 7.75
N LEU A 116 2.67 5.84 8.57
CA LEU A 116 2.47 7.23 8.92
C LEU A 116 2.66 8.10 7.66
N PRO A 117 1.67 8.94 7.33
CA PRO A 117 1.69 9.75 6.11
C PRO A 117 2.87 10.74 6.14
N ALA A 118 3.53 10.93 5.00
CA ALA A 118 4.58 11.94 4.86
C ALA A 118 4.01 13.35 5.12
N VAL A 119 4.82 14.24 5.69
CA VAL A 119 4.38 15.60 5.99
C VAL A 119 4.24 16.37 4.67
N PRO A 120 3.08 17.00 4.39
CA PRO A 120 2.90 17.71 3.13
C PRO A 120 3.91 18.85 2.98
N GLU A 121 4.36 19.12 1.75
CA GLU A 121 5.33 20.18 1.47
C GLU A 121 4.70 21.57 1.39
N GLU A 122 3.42 21.65 1.01
CA GLU A 122 2.73 22.92 0.83
C GLU A 122 2.59 23.65 2.18
N ARG A 123 3.08 24.89 2.22
CA ARG A 123 3.04 25.75 3.41
C ARG A 123 1.94 26.79 3.23
N ALA A 124 0.79 26.55 3.86
CA ALA A 124 -0.40 27.40 3.74
C ALA A 124 -0.11 28.86 4.13
N PHE A 125 0.82 29.08 5.07
CA PHE A 125 1.25 30.42 5.52
C PHE A 125 2.67 30.81 5.08
N GLY A 126 3.20 30.17 4.04
CA GLY A 126 4.55 30.42 3.53
C GLY A 126 5.63 30.21 4.60
N HIS A 127 6.60 31.11 4.71
CA HIS A 127 7.67 31.01 5.71
C HIS A 127 7.22 31.19 7.17
N LEU A 128 6.00 31.70 7.40
CA LEU A 128 5.47 31.90 8.76
C LEU A 128 4.67 30.69 9.26
N ASP A 129 4.57 29.64 8.45
CA ASP A 129 3.83 28.41 8.74
C ASP A 129 4.40 27.67 9.95
N ASP A 130 5.73 27.59 10.06
CA ASP A 130 6.43 26.86 11.13
C ASP A 130 6.16 27.42 12.54
N GLY A 131 5.77 28.70 12.63
CA GLY A 131 5.41 29.35 13.90
C GLY A 131 3.93 29.24 14.27
N ARG A 132 3.10 28.62 13.42
CA ARG A 132 1.64 28.54 13.61
C ARG A 132 1.26 27.18 14.18
N ALA A 133 0.41 27.19 15.20
CA ALA A 133 -0.21 25.96 15.72
C ALA A 133 -1.04 25.22 14.65
N LEU A 134 -1.64 25.97 13.71
CA LEU A 134 -2.40 25.44 12.58
C LEU A 134 -1.56 25.37 11.28
N GLY A 135 -0.23 25.45 11.38
CA GLY A 135 0.67 25.26 10.23
C GLY A 135 0.67 23.80 9.77
N THR A 136 0.98 23.58 8.49
CA THR A 136 0.97 22.25 7.84
C THR A 136 1.80 21.23 8.61
N ALA A 137 3.01 21.59 9.03
CA ALA A 137 3.89 20.67 9.76
C ALA A 137 3.34 20.36 11.15
N ALA A 138 2.84 21.37 11.87
CA ALA A 138 2.30 21.20 13.22
C ALA A 138 1.08 20.25 13.21
N THR A 139 0.14 20.47 12.31
CA THR A 139 -1.07 19.64 12.19
C THR A 139 -0.74 18.22 11.72
N ALA A 140 0.17 18.07 10.75
CA ALA A 140 0.62 16.75 10.31
C ALA A 140 1.33 15.96 11.43
N HIS A 141 2.18 16.62 12.22
CA HIS A 141 2.85 15.99 13.35
C HIS A 141 1.87 15.59 14.44
N GLU A 142 0.92 16.45 14.80
CA GLU A 142 -0.15 16.13 15.76
C GLU A 142 -0.93 14.89 15.33
N ALA A 143 -1.37 14.85 14.07
CA ALA A 143 -2.12 13.71 13.53
C ALA A 143 -1.27 12.43 13.51
N ARG A 144 0.02 12.51 13.17
CA ARG A 144 0.95 11.36 13.19
C ARG A 144 1.15 10.81 14.60
N GLU A 145 1.31 11.69 15.59
CA GLU A 145 1.45 11.26 16.99
C GLU A 145 0.15 10.68 17.54
N ALA A 146 -1.01 11.18 17.11
CA ALA A 146 -2.29 10.56 17.44
C ALA A 146 -2.39 9.11 16.91
N VAL A 147 -1.90 8.83 15.69
CA VAL A 147 -1.83 7.47 15.15
C VAL A 147 -0.87 6.59 15.96
N ARG A 148 0.31 7.11 16.34
CA ARG A 148 1.24 6.35 17.21
C ARG A 148 0.59 6.02 18.55
N ALA A 149 -0.03 7.01 19.20
CA ALA A 149 -0.68 6.82 20.49
C ALA A 149 -1.81 5.77 20.43
N LEU A 150 -2.57 5.74 19.33
CA LEU A 150 -3.62 4.73 19.12
C LEU A 150 -3.07 3.29 19.03
N LEU A 151 -1.85 3.12 18.53
CA LEU A 151 -1.24 1.82 18.26
C LEU A 151 -0.18 1.39 19.28
N ALA A 152 0.31 2.30 20.14
CA ALA A 152 1.46 2.08 21.02
C ALA A 152 1.36 0.83 21.91
N ASP A 153 0.16 0.53 22.40
CA ASP A 153 -0.10 -0.57 23.35
C ASP A 153 -0.63 -1.85 22.66
N ARG A 154 -0.58 -1.91 21.33
CA ARG A 154 -1.11 -3.03 20.55
C ARG A 154 0.02 -4.00 20.16
N PRO A 155 0.05 -5.24 20.69
CA PRO A 155 1.04 -6.24 20.28
C PRO A 155 0.79 -6.78 18.85
N ASP A 156 -0.41 -6.54 18.33
CA ASP A 156 -0.90 -6.93 17.00
C ASP A 156 -0.87 -5.77 15.99
N ALA A 157 -0.12 -4.69 16.29
CA ALA A 157 0.03 -3.57 15.36
C ALA A 157 1.43 -2.93 15.40
N TRP A 158 1.81 -2.30 14.30
CA TRP A 158 3.05 -1.55 14.18
C TRP A 158 2.90 -0.32 13.29
N VAL A 159 3.85 0.61 13.38
CA VAL A 159 3.93 1.79 12.51
C VAL A 159 5.22 1.81 11.71
N VAL A 160 5.13 2.15 10.43
CA VAL A 160 6.26 2.54 9.58
C VAL A 160 6.10 3.98 9.12
N ASP A 161 7.15 4.61 8.59
CA ASP A 161 7.14 6.06 8.37
C ASP A 161 7.44 6.42 6.91
N ALA A 162 6.44 6.91 6.17
CA ALA A 162 6.64 7.37 4.80
C ALA A 162 7.56 8.60 4.74
N GLU A 163 7.55 9.46 5.77
CA GLU A 163 8.41 10.65 5.84
C GLU A 163 9.90 10.25 5.80
N ARG A 164 10.24 9.10 6.41
CA ARG A 164 11.61 8.58 6.36
C ARG A 164 12.03 8.20 4.93
N ALA A 165 11.13 7.57 4.17
CA ALA A 165 11.40 7.20 2.78
C ALA A 165 11.53 8.45 1.88
N VAL A 166 10.63 9.42 2.05
CA VAL A 166 10.65 10.72 1.37
C VAL A 166 11.98 11.45 1.64
N ARG A 167 12.35 11.62 2.91
CA ARG A 167 13.60 12.27 3.29
C ARG A 167 14.84 11.58 2.76
N SER A 168 14.88 10.25 2.77
CA SER A 168 16.02 9.48 2.26
C SER A 168 16.19 9.61 0.74
N THR A 169 15.09 9.79 0.01
CA THR A 169 15.09 10.05 -1.44
C THR A 169 15.45 11.51 -1.76
N GLY A 170 15.11 12.40 -0.82
CA GLY A 170 15.12 13.84 -1.02
C GLY A 170 13.77 14.32 -1.51
N THR A 171 13.16 15.22 -0.75
CA THR A 171 11.83 15.84 -0.94
C THR A 171 11.56 16.22 -2.40
N GLY A 172 12.44 17.01 -3.04
CA GLY A 172 12.27 17.43 -4.44
C GLY A 172 12.33 16.30 -5.51
N LYS A 173 12.67 15.06 -5.13
CA LYS A 173 12.67 13.86 -5.99
C LYS A 173 11.69 12.79 -5.50
N ALA A 174 11.00 13.03 -4.39
CA ALA A 174 10.14 12.03 -3.78
C ALA A 174 8.81 11.88 -4.51
N HIS A 175 8.29 12.97 -5.10
CA HIS A 175 6.96 13.00 -5.69
C HIS A 175 6.99 12.86 -7.22
N HIS A 176 5.96 12.20 -7.77
CA HIS A 176 5.80 11.96 -9.20
C HIS A 176 4.49 12.57 -9.72
N ALA A 177 4.39 13.89 -9.78
CA ALA A 177 3.16 14.62 -10.14
C ALA A 177 2.47 14.13 -11.43
N ALA A 178 3.23 13.78 -12.47
CA ALA A 178 2.67 13.24 -13.72
C ALA A 178 1.99 11.87 -13.52
N MET A 179 2.65 10.92 -12.84
CA MET A 179 2.07 9.60 -12.54
C MET A 179 0.93 9.69 -11.52
N PHE A 180 0.95 10.70 -10.65
CA PHE A 180 -0.19 10.96 -9.77
C PHE A 180 -1.42 11.38 -10.57
N LYS A 181 -1.26 12.30 -11.53
CA LYS A 181 -2.37 12.69 -12.42
C LYS A 181 -2.90 11.51 -13.23
N PHE A 182 -2.00 10.67 -13.76
CA PHE A 182 -2.35 9.60 -14.70
C PHE A 182 -2.83 8.30 -14.05
N ALA A 183 -2.28 7.94 -12.89
CA ALA A 183 -2.48 6.63 -12.26
C ALA A 183 -2.61 6.72 -10.73
N LYS A 184 -2.70 7.94 -10.16
CA LYS A 184 -2.76 8.16 -8.71
C LYS A 184 -1.58 7.55 -7.94
N ILE A 185 -0.41 7.49 -8.59
CA ILE A 185 0.87 7.07 -8.00
C ILE A 185 1.63 8.34 -7.58
N PRO A 186 1.71 8.67 -6.28
CA PRO A 186 2.20 9.97 -5.83
C PRO A 186 3.71 10.04 -5.67
N TYR A 187 4.35 8.90 -5.46
CA TYR A 187 5.76 8.82 -5.14
C TYR A 187 6.59 8.24 -6.29
N THR A 188 7.88 8.54 -6.29
CA THR A 188 8.84 7.87 -7.15
C THR A 188 9.17 6.47 -6.64
N GLU A 189 9.72 5.63 -7.51
CA GLU A 189 10.13 4.25 -7.16
C GLU A 189 11.11 4.20 -5.98
N ALA A 190 11.97 5.21 -5.83
CA ALA A 190 12.92 5.30 -4.73
C ALA A 190 12.21 5.37 -3.36
N VAL A 191 11.11 6.11 -3.26
CA VAL A 191 10.30 6.17 -2.05
C VAL A 191 9.61 4.84 -1.80
N PHE A 192 9.06 4.22 -2.84
CA PHE A 192 8.43 2.89 -2.72
C PHE A 192 9.42 1.82 -2.26
N ALA A 193 10.65 1.82 -2.79
CA ALA A 193 11.70 0.92 -2.35
C ALA A 193 12.11 1.18 -0.89
N GLY A 194 12.23 2.46 -0.49
CA GLY A 194 12.53 2.83 0.89
C GLY A 194 11.42 2.45 1.87
N LEU A 195 10.15 2.59 1.47
CA LEU A 195 9.00 2.17 2.27
C LEU A 195 8.89 0.64 2.34
N ALA A 196 9.10 -0.06 1.22
CA ALA A 196 9.16 -1.51 1.17
C ALA A 196 10.23 -2.08 2.10
N ALA A 197 11.42 -1.46 2.16
CA ALA A 197 12.47 -1.89 3.08
C ALA A 197 12.04 -1.78 4.56
N GLN A 198 11.30 -0.72 4.93
CA GLN A 198 10.75 -0.56 6.27
C GLN A 198 9.68 -1.62 6.58
N LEU A 199 8.75 -1.84 5.65
CA LEU A 199 7.71 -2.87 5.78
C LEU A 199 8.34 -4.26 5.89
N ALA A 200 9.30 -4.59 5.03
CA ALA A 200 9.98 -5.87 5.06
C ALA A 200 10.64 -6.13 6.42
N GLY A 201 11.26 -5.12 7.02
CA GLY A 201 11.86 -5.28 8.35
C GLY A 201 10.84 -5.59 9.45
N VAL A 202 9.69 -4.93 9.43
CA VAL A 202 8.59 -5.24 10.35
C VAL A 202 8.09 -6.67 10.14
N LEU A 203 7.78 -7.05 8.89
CA LEU A 203 7.23 -8.37 8.57
C LEU A 203 8.24 -9.49 8.89
N ARG A 204 9.53 -9.29 8.64
CA ARG A 204 10.57 -10.23 9.05
C ARG A 204 10.59 -10.45 10.56
N ALA A 205 10.49 -9.36 11.32
CA ALA A 205 10.50 -9.42 12.78
C ALA A 205 9.24 -10.10 13.33
N VAL A 206 8.06 -9.78 12.78
CA VAL A 206 6.76 -10.37 13.15
C VAL A 206 6.72 -11.87 12.87
N HIS A 207 7.22 -12.30 11.70
CA HIS A 207 7.24 -13.71 11.32
C HIS A 207 8.50 -14.46 11.79
N GLY A 208 9.36 -13.81 12.58
CA GLY A 208 10.49 -14.46 13.25
C GLY A 208 11.64 -14.90 12.34
N VAL A 209 11.74 -14.35 11.13
CA VAL A 209 12.78 -14.67 10.13
C VAL A 209 13.99 -13.72 10.18
N THR A 210 14.04 -12.79 11.14
CA THR A 210 15.24 -11.97 11.36
C THR A 210 16.40 -12.83 11.87
N PRO A 211 17.62 -12.71 11.31
CA PRO A 211 18.81 -13.37 11.84
C PRO A 211 19.01 -13.08 13.34
N ARG A 212 19.24 -14.13 14.12
CA ARG A 212 19.40 -14.09 15.58
C ARG A 212 20.86 -13.93 16.01
N LEU A 213 21.77 -14.52 15.24
CA LEU A 213 23.21 -14.51 15.46
C LEU A 213 23.93 -13.81 14.31
N VAL A 214 24.75 -12.81 14.65
CA VAL A 214 25.66 -12.14 13.72
C VAL A 214 27.08 -12.56 14.07
N VAL A 215 27.75 -13.22 13.13
CA VAL A 215 29.15 -13.61 13.23
C VAL A 215 30.00 -12.56 12.54
N VAL A 216 31.11 -12.15 13.17
CA VAL A 216 32.04 -11.16 12.63
C VAL A 216 33.46 -11.68 12.81
N ASP A 217 34.28 -11.63 11.77
CA ASP A 217 35.69 -11.97 11.90
C ASP A 217 36.42 -10.96 12.79
N ARG A 218 37.14 -11.44 13.81
CA ARG A 218 37.81 -10.57 14.77
C ARG A 218 38.79 -9.62 14.10
N GLY A 219 39.49 -10.08 13.07
CA GLY A 219 40.43 -9.28 12.28
C GLY A 219 39.77 -8.12 11.51
N SER A 220 38.46 -8.16 11.29
CA SER A 220 37.70 -7.11 10.59
C SER A 220 37.14 -6.04 11.53
N VAL A 221 37.25 -6.23 12.85
CA VAL A 221 36.69 -5.29 13.84
C VAL A 221 37.55 -4.04 13.95
N THR A 222 37.02 -2.93 13.44
CA THR A 222 37.55 -1.57 13.61
C THR A 222 36.73 -0.80 14.65
N GLU A 223 37.22 0.35 15.11
CA GLU A 223 36.45 1.23 16.02
C GLU A 223 35.09 1.62 15.45
N ALA A 224 35.05 1.94 14.15
CA ALA A 224 33.81 2.26 13.43
C ALA A 224 32.85 1.06 13.38
N LEU A 225 33.36 -0.15 13.15
CA LEU A 225 32.52 -1.35 13.10
C LEU A 225 31.98 -1.68 14.50
N ASP A 226 32.81 -1.53 15.54
CA ASP A 226 32.45 -1.85 16.92
C ASP A 226 31.27 -1.00 17.43
N GLU A 227 31.14 0.25 16.99
CA GLU A 227 29.93 1.06 17.27
C GLU A 227 28.66 0.42 16.68
N HIS A 228 28.73 -0.09 15.46
CA HIS A 228 27.61 -0.80 14.84
C HIS A 228 27.34 -2.15 15.50
N LEU A 229 28.37 -2.88 15.94
CA LEU A 229 28.17 -4.12 16.70
C LEU A 229 27.51 -3.84 18.05
N ARG A 230 27.85 -2.73 18.73
CA ARG A 230 27.12 -2.28 19.93
C ARG A 230 25.65 -2.02 19.63
N ARG A 231 25.34 -1.36 18.52
CA ARG A 231 23.94 -1.11 18.09
C ARG A 231 23.19 -2.40 17.80
N LEU A 232 23.82 -3.38 17.13
CA LEU A 232 23.24 -4.70 16.90
C LEU A 232 22.91 -5.41 18.22
N ARG A 233 23.84 -5.40 19.19
CA ARG A 233 23.61 -5.96 20.53
C ARG A 233 22.47 -5.26 21.26
N HIS A 234 22.41 -3.92 21.18
CA HIS A 234 21.33 -3.13 21.79
C HIS A 234 19.95 -3.43 21.16
N ALA A 235 19.91 -3.68 19.85
CA ALA A 235 18.71 -4.14 19.16
C ALA A 235 18.34 -5.60 19.51
N GLY A 236 19.17 -6.31 20.28
CA GLY A 236 18.93 -7.69 20.73
C GLY A 236 19.55 -8.76 19.85
N ALA A 237 20.43 -8.43 18.90
CA ALA A 237 21.20 -9.42 18.15
C ALA A 237 22.33 -10.01 18.99
N ARG A 238 22.52 -11.33 18.93
CA ARG A 238 23.71 -11.96 19.49
C ARG A 238 24.86 -11.75 18.52
N VAL A 239 25.95 -11.15 18.98
CA VAL A 239 27.14 -10.92 18.15
C VAL A 239 28.29 -11.79 18.66
N VAL A 240 28.84 -12.63 17.78
CA VAL A 240 29.99 -13.51 18.08
C VAL A 240 31.17 -13.11 17.21
N LEU A 241 32.35 -13.04 17.82
CA LEU A 241 33.59 -12.82 17.10
C LEU A 241 34.21 -14.17 16.74
N ARG A 242 34.52 -14.38 15.46
CA ARG A 242 35.16 -15.57 14.92
C ARG A 242 36.67 -15.35 14.84
N ASP A 243 37.44 -16.32 15.36
CA ASP A 243 38.90 -16.26 15.46
C ASP A 243 39.63 -17.14 14.44
N GLY A 244 38.94 -18.14 13.86
CA GLY A 244 39.50 -19.09 12.90
C GLY A 244 38.54 -19.42 11.75
N PRO A 245 38.84 -20.46 10.95
CA PRO A 245 38.04 -20.86 9.79
C PRO A 245 36.80 -21.67 10.18
N GLU A 246 36.25 -21.44 11.37
CA GLU A 246 35.08 -22.18 11.85
C GLU A 246 33.84 -21.76 11.03
N PRO A 247 33.06 -22.71 10.52
CA PRO A 247 31.87 -22.39 9.75
C PRO A 247 30.83 -21.71 10.63
N VAL A 248 30.03 -20.82 10.05
CA VAL A 248 29.02 -20.05 10.78
C VAL A 248 27.97 -20.98 11.40
N SER A 249 27.69 -22.11 10.76
CA SER A 249 26.79 -23.16 11.25
C SER A 249 27.25 -23.76 12.59
N ALA A 250 28.56 -23.94 12.79
CA ALA A 250 29.13 -24.48 14.01
C ALA A 250 28.98 -23.48 15.17
N LEU A 251 29.30 -22.21 14.92
CA LEU A 251 29.10 -21.12 15.89
C LEU A 251 27.62 -20.93 16.23
N ALA A 252 26.71 -21.13 15.27
CA ALA A 252 25.28 -21.13 15.50
C ALA A 252 24.84 -22.25 16.45
N ARG A 253 25.33 -23.48 16.22
CA ARG A 253 25.05 -24.66 17.06
C ARG A 253 25.57 -24.46 18.49
N GLU A 254 26.77 -23.94 18.66
CA GLU A 254 27.32 -23.60 19.99
C GLU A 254 26.53 -22.50 20.68
N ALA A 255 26.01 -21.55 19.90
CA ALA A 255 25.12 -20.51 20.39
C ALA A 255 23.70 -20.99 20.70
N GLY A 256 23.32 -22.21 20.33
CA GLY A 256 21.95 -22.70 20.44
C GLY A 256 20.98 -21.98 19.50
N VAL A 257 21.48 -21.47 18.37
CA VAL A 257 20.71 -20.76 17.34
C VAL A 257 20.64 -21.65 16.09
N PRO A 258 19.47 -21.77 15.42
CA PRO A 258 19.38 -22.48 14.14
C PRO A 258 20.34 -21.89 13.11
N ALA A 259 21.00 -22.73 12.30
CA ALA A 259 21.97 -22.28 11.29
C ALA A 259 21.35 -21.23 10.34
N GLY A 260 20.12 -21.45 9.87
CA GLY A 260 19.38 -20.51 9.03
C GLY A 260 18.99 -19.19 9.70
N SER A 261 19.34 -18.99 10.98
CA SER A 261 19.21 -17.73 11.71
C SER A 261 20.56 -17.11 12.08
N ALA A 262 21.66 -17.63 11.54
CA ALA A 262 23.01 -17.11 11.71
C ALA A 262 23.54 -16.54 10.39
N VAL A 263 24.21 -15.39 10.47
CA VAL A 263 24.68 -14.62 9.32
C VAL A 263 26.11 -14.14 9.55
N LEU A 264 26.94 -14.21 8.52
CA LEU A 264 28.26 -13.60 8.52
C LEU A 264 28.15 -12.12 8.16
N LEU A 265 28.71 -11.23 8.97
CA LEU A 265 28.87 -9.81 8.66
C LEU A 265 30.31 -9.53 8.22
N ALA A 266 30.50 -9.32 6.93
CA ALA A 266 31.79 -9.05 6.31
C ALA A 266 31.95 -7.56 5.96
N VAL A 267 33.20 -7.07 5.97
CA VAL A 267 33.53 -5.68 5.61
C VAL A 267 34.51 -5.66 4.44
N GLY A 268 34.24 -4.82 3.44
CA GLY A 268 35.12 -4.61 2.29
C GLY A 268 34.85 -5.55 1.12
N PRO A 269 35.66 -5.46 0.05
CA PRO A 269 35.49 -6.28 -1.16
C PRO A 269 35.64 -7.77 -0.81
N ALA A 270 34.99 -8.64 -1.60
CA ALA A 270 35.21 -10.08 -1.48
C ALA A 270 36.68 -10.37 -1.79
N THR A 271 37.48 -10.71 -0.77
CA THR A 271 38.84 -11.20 -0.93
C THR A 271 38.86 -12.66 -0.50
N GLY A 272 39.02 -13.60 -1.44
CA GLY A 272 39.18 -15.05 -1.18
C GLY A 272 38.01 -15.78 -0.52
N ALA A 273 37.15 -15.07 0.23
CA ALA A 273 36.00 -15.56 1.00
C ALA A 273 34.75 -15.86 0.13
N GLU A 274 34.94 -16.10 -1.17
CA GLU A 274 33.89 -16.69 -2.02
C GLU A 274 33.81 -18.20 -1.77
N GLU A 275 34.92 -18.85 -1.42
CA GLU A 275 34.94 -20.29 -1.07
C GLU A 275 34.22 -20.58 0.26
N ASP A 276 34.46 -19.78 1.32
CA ASP A 276 33.79 -19.96 2.63
C ASP A 276 32.28 -19.64 2.60
N ALA A 277 31.86 -18.67 1.76
CA ALA A 277 30.46 -18.28 1.64
C ALA A 277 29.63 -19.29 0.84
N GLU A 278 30.23 -20.00 -0.12
CA GLU A 278 29.60 -21.11 -0.84
C GLU A 278 29.49 -22.37 0.03
N GLU A 279 30.48 -22.66 0.88
CA GLU A 279 30.41 -23.74 1.89
C GLU A 279 29.36 -23.46 2.98
N ASP A 280 29.31 -22.24 3.54
CA ASP A 280 28.30 -21.85 4.55
C ASP A 280 26.86 -21.80 3.97
N ALA A 281 26.71 -21.56 2.66
CA ALA A 281 25.41 -21.60 1.97
C ALA A 281 24.90 -23.05 1.76
N GLN A 282 25.80 -24.01 1.54
CA GLN A 282 25.46 -25.43 1.45
C GLN A 282 25.02 -26.03 2.80
N GLU A 283 25.44 -25.43 3.93
CA GLU A 283 25.06 -25.85 5.29
C GLU A 283 23.80 -25.16 5.85
N GLY A 284 23.09 -24.36 5.04
CA GLY A 284 21.79 -23.80 5.39
C GLY A 284 21.83 -22.60 6.35
N THR A 285 22.88 -21.78 6.29
CA THR A 285 22.97 -20.51 7.02
C THR A 285 22.09 -19.41 6.40
N ALA A 286 21.89 -18.29 7.10
CA ALA A 286 21.16 -17.13 6.56
C ALA A 286 21.97 -16.33 5.52
N GLY A 287 23.20 -16.76 5.20
CA GLY A 287 24.08 -16.14 4.21
C GLY A 287 25.06 -15.12 4.79
N THR A 288 25.55 -14.23 3.94
CA THR A 288 26.51 -13.18 4.27
C THR A 288 25.93 -11.79 3.99
N VAL A 289 25.99 -10.89 4.99
CA VAL A 289 25.74 -9.46 4.82
C VAL A 289 27.09 -8.77 4.66
N ARG A 290 27.27 -8.04 3.55
CA ARG A 290 28.53 -7.37 3.23
C ARG A 290 28.38 -5.86 3.33
N LEU A 291 29.22 -5.25 4.15
CA LEU A 291 29.36 -3.81 4.24
C LEU A 291 30.41 -3.31 3.25
N GLY A 292 30.13 -2.18 2.61
CA GLY A 292 31.01 -1.58 1.63
C GLY A 292 32.33 -1.08 2.23
N ALA A 293 33.23 -0.58 1.39
CA ALA A 293 34.52 -0.07 1.86
C ALA A 293 34.44 1.26 2.64
N LYS A 294 33.30 1.95 2.63
CA LYS A 294 33.12 3.29 3.22
C LYS A 294 32.32 3.20 4.52
N PRO A 295 32.92 3.44 5.70
CA PRO A 295 32.24 3.36 6.98
C PRO A 295 30.97 4.22 7.09
N ASP A 296 30.97 5.43 6.50
CA ASP A 296 29.81 6.34 6.54
C ASP A 296 28.55 5.75 5.89
N ALA A 297 28.68 4.73 5.03
CA ALA A 297 27.55 4.06 4.40
C ALA A 297 26.98 2.90 5.23
N TRP A 298 27.75 2.37 6.21
CA TRP A 298 27.41 1.15 6.94
C TRP A 298 26.12 1.26 7.72
N ALA A 299 25.80 2.44 8.28
CA ALA A 299 24.55 2.67 8.97
C ALA A 299 23.33 2.38 8.06
N GLY A 300 23.39 2.81 6.80
CA GLY A 300 22.34 2.56 5.82
C GLY A 300 22.34 1.13 5.29
N GLU A 301 23.51 0.53 5.11
CA GLU A 301 23.66 -0.87 4.67
C GLU A 301 23.12 -1.86 5.71
N LEU A 302 23.47 -1.67 6.99
CA LEU A 302 22.94 -2.47 8.10
C LEU A 302 21.43 -2.33 8.23
N LEU A 303 20.90 -1.12 8.06
CA LEU A 303 19.45 -0.92 8.06
C LEU A 303 18.77 -1.70 6.93
N ARG A 304 19.32 -1.68 5.70
CA ARG A 304 18.77 -2.43 4.56
C ARG A 304 18.89 -3.94 4.72
N SER A 305 19.94 -4.41 5.39
CA SER A 305 20.18 -5.84 5.64
C SER A 305 19.16 -6.47 6.60
N GLY A 306 18.47 -5.66 7.39
CA GLY A 306 17.51 -6.13 8.38
C GLY A 306 18.11 -6.76 9.64
N LEU A 307 19.44 -6.71 9.82
CA LEU A 307 20.11 -7.21 11.03
C LEU A 307 19.68 -6.47 12.32
N LEU A 308 19.08 -5.29 12.18
CA LEU A 308 18.56 -4.48 13.28
C LEU A 308 17.06 -4.73 13.55
N ASP A 309 16.38 -5.54 12.74
CA ASP A 309 14.92 -5.64 12.74
C ASP A 309 14.41 -6.56 13.85
N ARG A 310 14.15 -6.00 15.03
CA ARG A 310 13.60 -6.73 16.17
C ARG A 310 12.42 -5.99 16.75
N LEU A 311 11.35 -6.72 17.05
CA LEU A 311 10.27 -6.20 17.88
C LEU A 311 10.81 -6.04 19.32
N PRO A 312 10.61 -4.88 19.96
CA PRO A 312 10.97 -4.71 21.35
C PRO A 312 10.16 -5.68 22.21
N PRO A 313 10.68 -6.10 23.38
CA PRO A 313 9.85 -6.77 24.37
C PRO A 313 8.67 -5.84 24.73
N PRO A 314 7.47 -6.37 25.02
CA PRO A 314 6.34 -5.55 25.40
C PRO A 314 6.69 -4.74 26.67
N GLU A 315 6.76 -3.40 26.55
CA GLU A 315 7.27 -2.53 27.62
C GLU A 315 6.31 -2.39 28.82
N ARG A 316 5.01 -2.67 28.66
CA ARG A 316 3.99 -2.65 29.72
C ARG A 316 2.72 -3.40 29.29
N ALA A 317 1.95 -3.89 30.27
CA ALA A 317 0.56 -4.28 30.01
C ALA A 317 -0.22 -3.06 29.49
N PRO A 318 -1.07 -3.20 28.45
CA PRO A 318 -1.68 -2.08 27.75
C PRO A 318 -2.38 -1.15 28.74
N ALA A 319 -1.95 0.11 28.81
CA ALA A 319 -2.69 1.12 29.54
C ALA A 319 -3.96 1.37 28.74
N ARG A 320 -5.12 1.12 29.34
CA ARG A 320 -6.40 1.53 28.72
C ARG A 320 -6.36 3.05 28.58
N ALA A 321 -6.02 3.54 27.40
CA ALA A 321 -6.36 4.89 27.00
C ALA A 321 -7.87 5.06 27.27
N PRO A 322 -8.31 6.19 27.86
CA PRO A 322 -9.73 6.45 27.99
C PRO A 322 -10.34 6.32 26.60
N ARG A 323 -11.28 5.39 26.46
CA ARG A 323 -12.13 5.28 25.27
C ARG A 323 -12.84 6.63 25.17
N ALA A 324 -12.28 7.55 24.38
CA ALA A 324 -13.10 8.59 23.78
C ALA A 324 -14.24 7.84 23.10
N ASP A 325 -15.46 8.34 23.29
CA ASP A 325 -16.70 7.82 22.75
C ASP A 325 -16.67 7.92 21.21
N ARG A 326 -15.82 7.10 20.60
CA ARG A 326 -15.62 7.00 19.17
C ARG A 326 -16.79 6.18 18.68
N ARG A 327 -17.81 6.89 18.20
CA ARG A 327 -18.89 6.31 17.42
C ARG A 327 -18.27 5.40 16.37
N THR A 328 -18.59 4.11 16.43
CA THR A 328 -18.28 3.19 15.34
C THR A 328 -19.09 3.65 14.13
N VAL A 329 -18.42 4.30 13.18
CA VAL A 329 -19.04 4.80 11.95
C VAL A 329 -19.38 3.58 11.10
N SER A 330 -20.64 3.43 10.68
CA SER A 330 -21.02 2.40 9.71
C SER A 330 -20.55 2.78 8.31
N LEU A 331 -20.47 1.82 7.38
CA LEU A 331 -20.15 2.12 5.98
C LEU A 331 -21.12 3.17 5.40
N ALA A 332 -22.42 3.03 5.67
CA ALA A 332 -23.45 3.94 5.20
C ALA A 332 -23.24 5.37 5.76
N ASP A 333 -22.94 5.49 7.06
CA ASP A 333 -22.66 6.79 7.68
C ASP A 333 -21.41 7.45 7.09
N PHE A 334 -20.37 6.65 6.82
CA PHE A 334 -19.14 7.14 6.21
C PHE A 334 -19.38 7.66 4.79
N VAL A 335 -20.05 6.86 3.95
CA VAL A 335 -20.39 7.26 2.57
C VAL A 335 -21.25 8.51 2.55
N ALA A 336 -22.25 8.61 3.43
CA ALA A 336 -23.06 9.82 3.56
C ALA A 336 -22.21 11.04 3.96
N GLY A 337 -21.25 10.86 4.87
CA GLY A 337 -20.34 11.91 5.34
C GLY A 337 -19.26 12.34 4.33
N LEU A 338 -19.12 11.67 3.18
CA LEU A 338 -18.22 12.11 2.11
C LEU A 338 -18.75 13.37 1.39
N ASN A 339 -20.07 13.62 1.47
CA ASN A 339 -20.76 14.70 0.74
C ASN A 339 -20.44 14.66 -0.76
N VAL A 340 -20.64 13.49 -1.37
CA VAL A 340 -20.35 13.29 -2.79
C VAL A 340 -21.32 14.10 -3.65
N GLU A 341 -20.75 14.93 -4.52
CA GLU A 341 -21.49 15.67 -5.53
C GLU A 341 -21.11 15.16 -6.92
N VAL A 342 -22.14 14.87 -7.72
CA VAL A 342 -21.99 14.38 -9.09
C VAL A 342 -22.56 15.39 -10.07
N ASP A 343 -21.75 15.78 -11.04
CA ASP A 343 -22.14 16.54 -12.22
C ASP A 343 -22.26 15.56 -13.40
N LEU A 344 -23.45 15.51 -14.01
CA LEU A 344 -23.69 14.80 -15.27
C LEU A 344 -23.95 15.85 -16.34
N ALA A 345 -23.05 15.95 -17.31
CA ALA A 345 -23.14 16.91 -18.39
C ALA A 345 -22.90 16.25 -19.75
N PRO A 346 -23.53 16.71 -20.85
CA PRO A 346 -23.23 16.25 -22.19
C PRO A 346 -21.74 16.38 -22.52
N VAL A 347 -21.19 15.39 -23.23
CA VAL A 347 -19.79 15.43 -23.69
C VAL A 347 -19.61 16.53 -24.74
N ASP A 348 -18.66 17.41 -24.46
CA ASP A 348 -18.17 18.48 -25.34
C ASP A 348 -16.78 18.15 -25.92
N GLN A 349 -16.23 19.05 -26.74
CA GLN A 349 -14.91 18.86 -27.35
C GLN A 349 -13.78 18.74 -26.31
N ASP A 350 -13.93 19.38 -25.15
CA ASP A 350 -12.90 19.43 -24.11
C ASP A 350 -12.92 18.16 -23.22
N SER A 351 -14.09 17.54 -23.04
CA SER A 351 -14.28 16.34 -22.21
C SER A 351 -14.20 15.02 -22.98
N ALA A 352 -14.31 15.03 -24.31
CA ALA A 352 -14.34 13.83 -25.15
C ALA A 352 -13.12 12.91 -24.95
N ALA A 353 -11.91 13.49 -24.91
CA ALA A 353 -10.68 12.72 -24.73
C ALA A 353 -10.61 12.03 -23.35
N ALA A 354 -11.00 12.76 -22.29
CA ALA A 354 -11.00 12.23 -20.93
C ALA A 354 -12.07 11.14 -20.73
N VAL A 355 -13.25 11.31 -21.34
CA VAL A 355 -14.31 10.30 -21.32
C VAL A 355 -13.86 9.01 -22.02
N ALA A 356 -13.27 9.13 -23.22
CA ALA A 356 -12.76 7.97 -23.95
C ALA A 356 -11.69 7.22 -23.15
N GLU A 357 -10.79 7.96 -22.49
CA GLU A 357 -9.74 7.38 -21.65
C GLU A 357 -10.31 6.64 -20.43
N VAL A 358 -11.25 7.25 -19.71
CA VAL A 358 -11.87 6.63 -18.52
C VAL A 358 -12.63 5.36 -18.89
N VAL A 359 -13.44 5.42 -19.95
CA VAL A 359 -14.22 4.26 -20.42
C VAL A 359 -13.30 3.13 -20.89
N ALA A 360 -12.19 3.44 -21.56
CA ALA A 360 -11.21 2.44 -21.97
C ALA A 360 -10.49 1.76 -20.80
N ARG A 361 -10.41 2.41 -19.63
CA ARG A 361 -9.71 1.90 -18.44
C ARG A 361 -10.64 1.24 -17.41
N ALA A 362 -11.93 1.56 -17.42
CA ALA A 362 -12.88 1.03 -16.47
C ALA A 362 -13.13 -0.47 -16.74
N LYS A 363 -12.64 -1.31 -15.83
CA LYS A 363 -12.75 -2.78 -15.90
C LYS A 363 -13.91 -3.34 -15.06
N ASP A 364 -14.09 -2.79 -13.85
CA ASP A 364 -14.94 -3.42 -12.83
C ASP A 364 -16.39 -2.93 -12.87
N PHE A 365 -16.65 -1.71 -13.36
CA PHE A 365 -17.99 -1.17 -13.50
C PHE A 365 -18.22 -0.61 -14.91
N THR A 366 -18.54 -1.49 -15.86
CA THR A 366 -18.81 -1.16 -17.26
C THR A 366 -19.91 -2.05 -17.85
N LEU A 367 -20.89 -1.42 -18.51
CA LEU A 367 -21.91 -2.08 -19.33
C LEU A 367 -21.46 -2.24 -20.80
N GLY A 368 -21.52 -3.47 -21.31
CA GLY A 368 -22.07 -3.80 -22.62
C GLY A 368 -21.26 -3.55 -23.90
N THR A 369 -20.64 -2.39 -24.13
CA THR A 369 -20.08 -2.07 -25.46
C THR A 369 -18.69 -1.42 -25.41
N GLU A 370 -17.78 -1.96 -26.22
CA GLU A 370 -16.45 -1.38 -26.42
C GLU A 370 -16.60 0.00 -27.05
N THR A 371 -16.19 1.02 -26.29
CA THR A 371 -16.23 2.46 -26.58
C THR A 371 -17.58 3.17 -26.37
N ALA A 372 -17.58 4.15 -25.47
CA ALA A 372 -18.49 5.29 -25.57
C ALA A 372 -18.11 6.05 -26.85
N GLY A 373 -18.67 5.63 -27.99
CA GLY A 373 -18.54 6.38 -29.24
C GLY A 373 -18.95 7.84 -29.04
N LEU A 374 -18.41 8.74 -29.86
CA LEU A 374 -18.74 10.17 -29.79
C LEU A 374 -20.26 10.41 -29.92
N PRO A 375 -20.80 11.52 -29.36
CA PRO A 375 -22.20 11.87 -29.49
C PRO A 375 -22.68 11.84 -30.95
N GLY A 376 -23.90 11.36 -31.17
CA GLY A 376 -24.45 11.19 -32.53
C GLY A 376 -25.98 11.24 -32.56
N PRO A 377 -26.61 11.25 -33.74
CA PRO A 377 -28.07 11.32 -33.86
C PRO A 377 -28.73 10.15 -33.11
N GLY A 378 -29.50 10.45 -32.06
CA GLY A 378 -30.18 9.44 -31.23
C GLY A 378 -29.32 8.76 -30.16
N ARG A 379 -28.04 9.16 -30.01
CA ARG A 379 -27.12 8.69 -28.96
C ARG A 379 -26.56 9.87 -28.17
N GLU A 380 -26.91 9.93 -26.89
CA GLU A 380 -26.40 10.91 -25.95
C GLU A 380 -25.28 10.30 -25.11
N VAL A 381 -24.22 11.06 -24.88
CA VAL A 381 -23.13 10.65 -23.99
C VAL A 381 -22.94 11.73 -22.95
N LEU A 382 -22.98 11.33 -21.69
CA LEU A 382 -22.84 12.18 -20.52
C LEU A 382 -21.51 11.88 -19.84
N ALA A 383 -20.70 12.92 -19.61
CA ALA A 383 -19.53 12.85 -18.75
C ALA A 383 -19.98 12.90 -17.28
N ILE A 384 -19.46 11.99 -16.47
CA ILE A 384 -19.67 11.99 -15.02
C ILE A 384 -18.46 12.66 -14.39
N ARG A 385 -18.67 13.80 -13.73
CA ARG A 385 -17.65 14.46 -12.90
C ARG A 385 -18.03 14.35 -11.44
N VAL A 386 -17.07 14.00 -10.60
CA VAL A 386 -17.30 13.76 -9.18
C VAL A 386 -16.43 14.71 -8.36
N ARG A 387 -17.00 15.25 -7.29
CA ARG A 387 -16.26 15.87 -6.21
C ARG A 387 -16.77 15.37 -4.86
N ASP A 388 -15.89 15.29 -3.88
CA ASP A 388 -16.25 15.07 -2.48
C ASP A 388 -15.49 16.05 -1.59
N LYS A 389 -15.58 15.91 -0.28
CA LYS A 389 -14.89 16.80 0.66
C LYS A 389 -13.36 16.81 0.54
N PHE A 390 -12.76 15.82 -0.13
CA PHE A 390 -11.31 15.73 -0.35
C PHE A 390 -10.86 16.35 -1.67
N GLY A 391 -11.80 16.68 -2.56
CA GLY A 391 -11.50 17.41 -3.78
C GLY A 391 -12.26 16.91 -4.99
N GLN A 392 -11.77 17.32 -6.15
CA GLN A 392 -12.39 17.03 -7.45
C GLN A 392 -11.64 15.90 -8.16
N TYR A 393 -12.39 14.92 -8.66
CA TYR A 393 -11.84 13.75 -9.35
C TYR A 393 -11.75 13.94 -10.87
N GLY A 394 -12.32 15.03 -11.40
CA GLY A 394 -12.44 15.28 -12.83
C GLY A 394 -13.45 14.33 -13.48
N VAL A 395 -13.31 14.09 -14.79
CA VAL A 395 -14.12 13.08 -15.50
C VAL A 395 -13.78 11.72 -14.90
N SER A 396 -14.76 11.10 -14.25
CA SER A 396 -14.62 9.89 -13.44
C SER A 396 -15.50 8.75 -13.95
N GLY A 397 -16.25 8.98 -15.02
CA GLY A 397 -17.09 7.98 -15.65
C GLY A 397 -17.86 8.55 -16.84
N ALA A 398 -18.67 7.72 -17.46
CA ALA A 398 -19.57 8.11 -18.54
C ALA A 398 -20.84 7.28 -18.57
N VAL A 399 -21.93 7.90 -19.03
CA VAL A 399 -23.16 7.21 -19.40
C VAL A 399 -23.42 7.45 -20.88
N ALA A 400 -23.64 6.39 -21.66
CA ALA A 400 -24.13 6.49 -23.03
C ALA A 400 -25.56 5.93 -23.11
N LEU A 401 -26.45 6.74 -23.68
CA LEU A 401 -27.87 6.48 -23.79
C LEU A 401 -28.29 6.50 -25.26
N SER A 402 -29.10 5.55 -25.67
CA SER A 402 -29.81 5.55 -26.96
C SER A 402 -31.32 5.53 -26.76
N ARG A 403 -32.07 5.99 -27.76
CA ARG A 403 -33.54 5.91 -27.77
C ARG A 403 -33.99 4.88 -28.79
N GLU A 404 -34.70 3.86 -28.34
CA GLU A 404 -35.22 2.79 -29.19
C GLU A 404 -36.70 2.59 -28.90
N GLY A 405 -37.58 2.69 -29.89
CA GLY A 405 -39.01 2.40 -29.69
C GLY A 405 -39.71 3.23 -28.59
N GLY A 406 -39.17 4.41 -28.25
CA GLY A 406 -39.70 5.27 -27.18
C GLY A 406 -39.15 4.99 -25.77
N ARG A 407 -38.36 3.92 -25.58
CA ARG A 407 -37.61 3.64 -24.34
C ARG A 407 -36.18 4.15 -24.40
N ARG A 408 -35.59 4.43 -23.24
CA ARG A 408 -34.17 4.79 -23.11
C ARG A 408 -33.37 3.52 -22.86
N VAL A 409 -32.26 3.36 -23.57
CA VAL A 409 -31.38 2.20 -23.42
C VAL A 409 -30.00 2.69 -23.03
N VAL A 410 -29.51 2.24 -21.88
CA VAL A 410 -28.17 2.55 -21.39
C VAL A 410 -27.21 1.54 -22.00
N ASP A 411 -26.40 2.01 -22.94
CA ASP A 411 -25.40 1.22 -23.67
C ASP A 411 -24.05 1.17 -22.95
N VAL A 412 -23.74 2.23 -22.21
CA VAL A 412 -22.54 2.36 -21.39
C VAL A 412 -22.96 2.98 -20.07
N PHE A 413 -22.62 2.32 -18.97
CA PHE A 413 -22.56 2.92 -17.65
C PHE A 413 -21.21 2.52 -17.08
N SER A 414 -20.28 3.46 -17.10
CA SER A 414 -18.89 3.22 -16.78
C SER A 414 -18.42 4.18 -15.69
N LEU A 415 -17.85 3.64 -14.63
CA LEU A 415 -17.26 4.41 -13.54
C LEU A 415 -15.81 3.98 -13.33
N SER A 416 -14.95 4.95 -13.10
CA SER A 416 -13.57 4.70 -12.69
C SER A 416 -13.55 4.12 -11.27
N CYS A 417 -12.60 3.23 -11.00
CA CYS A 417 -12.38 2.64 -9.68
C CYS A 417 -12.11 3.67 -8.57
N VAL A 418 -11.76 4.90 -8.94
CA VAL A 418 -11.46 6.02 -8.03
C VAL A 418 -12.71 6.55 -7.33
N VAL A 419 -13.87 6.48 -8.00
CA VAL A 419 -15.14 7.01 -7.47
C VAL A 419 -16.15 5.91 -7.14
N LEU A 420 -15.81 4.66 -7.49
CA LEU A 420 -16.59 3.49 -7.17
C LEU A 420 -16.64 3.27 -5.64
N GLY A 421 -17.77 2.83 -5.10
CA GLY A 421 -17.99 2.60 -3.66
C GLY A 421 -18.11 3.89 -2.84
N LYS A 422 -18.26 5.05 -3.49
CA LYS A 422 -18.53 6.34 -2.83
C LYS A 422 -19.99 6.77 -2.93
N GLY A 423 -20.88 5.94 -3.48
CA GLY A 423 -22.29 6.27 -3.72
C GLY A 423 -22.53 7.07 -5.00
N VAL A 424 -21.54 7.14 -5.89
CA VAL A 424 -21.68 7.79 -7.21
C VAL A 424 -22.61 6.97 -8.11
N GLU A 425 -22.55 5.64 -7.97
CA GLU A 425 -23.42 4.67 -8.64
C GLU A 425 -24.89 5.01 -8.37
N ASP A 426 -25.24 5.15 -7.09
CA ASP A 426 -26.60 5.45 -6.63
C ASP A 426 -27.08 6.81 -7.13
N VAL A 427 -26.23 7.85 -7.04
CA VAL A 427 -26.58 9.21 -7.50
C VAL A 427 -26.81 9.25 -9.01
N VAL A 428 -25.94 8.61 -9.80
CA VAL A 428 -26.08 8.55 -11.25
C VAL A 428 -27.33 7.76 -11.63
N LEU A 429 -27.53 6.58 -11.04
CA LEU A 429 -28.70 5.74 -11.31
C LEU A 429 -29.99 6.48 -10.95
N GLY A 430 -30.05 7.10 -9.77
CA GLY A 430 -31.21 7.91 -9.35
C GLY A 430 -31.55 9.03 -10.34
N ARG A 431 -30.55 9.70 -10.93
CA ARG A 431 -30.79 10.71 -11.96
C ARG A 431 -31.31 10.12 -13.28
N LEU A 432 -30.81 8.96 -13.70
CA LEU A 432 -31.30 8.28 -14.90
C LEU A 432 -32.76 7.84 -14.74
N LEU A 433 -33.10 7.30 -13.57
CA LEU A 433 -34.45 6.85 -13.21
C LEU A 433 -35.43 8.01 -12.93
N ALA A 434 -34.94 9.20 -12.61
CA ALA A 434 -35.79 10.37 -12.34
C ALA A 434 -36.52 10.90 -13.57
N GLU A 435 -35.99 10.71 -14.79
CA GLU A 435 -36.76 11.09 -15.98
C GLU A 435 -37.86 10.06 -16.27
N PRO A 436 -39.08 10.51 -16.60
CA PRO A 436 -40.18 9.62 -16.90
C PRO A 436 -39.94 8.82 -18.19
N GLY A 437 -40.23 7.53 -18.16
CA GLY A 437 -40.15 6.62 -19.30
C GLY A 437 -39.45 5.31 -18.97
N ASP A 438 -39.69 4.29 -19.77
CA ASP A 438 -39.05 2.97 -19.61
C ASP A 438 -37.54 3.05 -19.91
N ILE A 439 -36.74 2.39 -19.09
CA ILE A 439 -35.27 2.39 -19.17
C ILE A 439 -34.74 0.97 -19.03
N ALA A 440 -33.89 0.58 -19.97
CA ALA A 440 -33.24 -0.72 -19.98
C ALA A 440 -31.71 -0.56 -20.00
N PHE A 441 -31.00 -1.48 -19.36
CA PHE A 441 -29.55 -1.50 -19.29
C PHE A 441 -29.00 -2.67 -20.10
N ARG A 442 -28.21 -2.40 -21.13
CA ARG A 442 -27.57 -3.46 -21.92
C ARG A 442 -26.35 -4.01 -21.22
N TYR A 443 -26.38 -5.30 -20.93
CA TYR A 443 -25.33 -5.96 -20.17
C TYR A 443 -24.67 -7.05 -21.00
N ARG A 444 -23.35 -6.94 -21.23
CA ARG A 444 -22.54 -8.06 -21.74
C ARG A 444 -21.77 -8.64 -20.58
N ARG A 445 -21.97 -9.92 -20.29
CA ARG A 445 -21.31 -10.56 -19.16
C ARG A 445 -19.80 -10.69 -19.38
N THR A 446 -19.01 -10.19 -18.42
CA THR A 446 -17.54 -10.38 -18.36
C THR A 446 -17.14 -10.87 -16.97
N PRO A 447 -15.89 -11.35 -16.77
CA PRO A 447 -15.41 -11.74 -15.45
C PRO A 447 -15.42 -10.59 -14.41
N HIS A 448 -15.34 -9.34 -14.87
CA HIS A 448 -15.10 -8.17 -14.02
C HIS A 448 -16.35 -7.32 -13.73
N ASN A 449 -17.42 -7.43 -14.52
CA ASN A 449 -18.59 -6.55 -14.40
C ASN A 449 -19.81 -7.18 -13.68
N ARG A 450 -19.60 -8.24 -12.89
CA ARG A 450 -20.67 -8.86 -12.09
C ARG A 450 -21.23 -7.89 -11.03
N ILE A 451 -20.39 -6.99 -10.51
CA ILE A 451 -20.77 -5.97 -9.54
C ILE A 451 -21.83 -5.04 -10.11
N THR A 452 -21.66 -4.58 -11.35
CA THR A 452 -22.65 -3.72 -12.03
C THR A 452 -24.00 -4.41 -12.22
N ALA A 453 -24.00 -5.69 -12.61
CA ALA A 453 -25.23 -6.44 -12.78
C ALA A 453 -25.97 -6.65 -11.45
N GLY A 454 -25.23 -6.97 -10.38
CA GLY A 454 -25.80 -7.06 -9.02
C GLY A 454 -26.43 -5.74 -8.59
N PHE A 455 -25.67 -4.65 -8.69
CA PHE A 455 -26.15 -3.29 -8.37
C PHE A 455 -27.44 -2.92 -9.12
N LEU A 456 -27.51 -3.16 -10.43
CA LEU A 456 -28.68 -2.85 -11.25
C LEU A 456 -29.90 -3.73 -10.91
N ALA A 457 -29.66 -5.00 -10.56
CA ALA A 457 -30.72 -5.93 -10.15
C ALA A 457 -31.30 -5.54 -8.78
N ASP A 458 -30.44 -5.17 -7.82
CA ASP A 458 -30.84 -4.71 -6.49
C ASP A 458 -31.67 -3.43 -6.56
N ALA A 459 -31.38 -2.56 -7.54
CA ALA A 459 -32.17 -1.36 -7.83
C ALA A 459 -33.47 -1.63 -8.60
N GLY A 460 -33.78 -2.88 -8.95
CA GLY A 460 -35.02 -3.27 -9.63
C GLY A 460 -35.11 -2.82 -11.09
N THR A 461 -33.97 -2.64 -11.77
CA THR A 461 -33.92 -2.17 -13.16
C THR A 461 -34.03 -3.31 -14.18
N THR A 462 -34.51 -3.01 -15.39
CA THR A 462 -34.56 -3.98 -16.48
C THR A 462 -33.18 -4.15 -17.12
N ILE A 463 -32.59 -5.33 -16.98
CA ILE A 463 -31.30 -5.69 -17.59
C ILE A 463 -31.53 -6.54 -18.85
N GLU A 464 -31.00 -6.09 -19.98
CA GLU A 464 -31.01 -6.83 -21.24
C GLU A 464 -29.63 -7.44 -21.51
N GLU A 465 -29.50 -8.75 -21.30
CA GLU A 465 -28.24 -9.44 -21.60
C GLU A 465 -28.02 -9.50 -23.12
N ILE A 466 -26.91 -8.94 -23.58
CA ILE A 466 -26.50 -8.96 -24.99
C ILE A 466 -25.33 -9.93 -25.20
N PRO A 467 -25.23 -10.56 -26.39
CA PRO A 467 -24.14 -11.47 -26.71
C PRO A 467 -22.74 -10.86 -26.57
#